data_AF-A0A2V5LTT9-F1
#
_entry.id   AF-A0A2V5LTT9-F1
#
_cell.length_a   1.000
_cell.length_b   1.000
_cell.length_c   1.000
_cell.angle_alpha   90.00
_cell.angle_beta   90.00
_cell.angle_gamma   90.00
#
_symmetry.space_group_name_H-M   'P 1'
#
loop_
_entity.id
_entity.type
_entity.pdbx_description
1 polymer ?
#
loop_
_entity_poly.entity_id
_entity_poly.type
_entity_poly.pdbx_seq_one_letter_code
_entity_poly.pdbx_strand_id
1 'polypeptide(L)' 'MREQKWTPLTNPATELASITRDNKGVAFLFSLENEQYQKRTLELFTGGNHGEVTRQRGKHLFYTYVLTPPEAQAPQK' A
#
# COMPACT_ATOMS: atom_id res chain seq x y z
N MET A 1 22.21 -0.81 -0.57
CA MET A 1 20.81 -1.14 -0.90
C MET A 1 19.91 -0.46 0.12
N ARG A 2 18.77 0.11 -0.29
CA ARG A 2 17.79 0.61 0.69
C ARG A 2 17.11 -0.61 1.30
N GLU A 3 17.13 -0.72 2.62
CA GLU A 3 16.48 -1.79 3.36
C GLU A 3 14.95 -1.67 3.19
N GLN A 4 14.32 -2.75 2.73
CA GLN A 4 12.87 -2.86 2.61
C GLN A 4 12.38 -3.75 3.75
N LYS A 5 11.42 -3.24 4.53
CA LYS A 5 10.79 -3.98 5.63
C LYS A 5 9.34 -4.25 5.28
N TRP A 6 8.95 -5.52 5.26
CA TRP A 6 7.59 -5.96 5.01
C TRP A 6 6.94 -6.36 6.32
N THR A 7 5.74 -5.83 6.57
CA THR A 7 4.93 -6.16 7.76
C THR A 7 3.56 -6.65 7.29
N PRO A 8 3.18 -7.91 7.55
CA PRO A 8 1.82 -8.35 7.30
C PRO A 8 0.86 -7.66 8.29
N LEU A 9 -0.28 -7.19 7.79
CA LEU A 9 -1.33 -6.63 8.62
C LEU A 9 -2.32 -7.75 8.97
N THR A 10 -2.55 -7.99 10.26
CA THR A 10 -3.42 -9.09 10.71
C THR A 10 -4.86 -8.61 10.84
N ASN A 11 -5.03 -7.34 11.21
CA ASN A 11 -6.31 -6.64 11.20
C ASN A 11 -6.18 -5.31 10.42
N PRO A 12 -6.24 -5.33 9.08
CA PRO A 12 -6.08 -4.13 8.26
C PRO A 12 -7.11 -3.05 8.60
N ALA A 13 -8.29 -3.42 9.09
CA ALA A 13 -9.32 -2.46 9.46
C ALA A 13 -8.92 -1.54 10.63
N THR A 14 -8.02 -1.96 11.52
CA THR A 14 -7.52 -1.09 12.60
C THR A 14 -6.09 -0.64 12.34
N GLU A 15 -5.27 -1.53 11.80
CA GLU A 15 -3.83 -1.30 11.66
C GLU A 15 -3.48 -0.33 10.53
N LEU A 16 -4.28 -0.24 9.45
CA LEU A 16 -4.02 0.67 8.34
C LEU A 16 -3.90 2.13 8.80
N ALA A 17 -4.69 2.54 9.79
CA ALA A 17 -4.68 3.91 10.31
C ALA A 17 -3.39 4.21 11.11
N SER A 18 -2.71 3.19 11.62
CA SER A 18 -1.51 3.32 12.46
C SER A 18 -0.21 3.25 11.67
N ILE A 19 -0.27 3.05 10.34
CA ILE A 19 0.93 2.96 9.51
C ILE A 19 1.56 4.35 9.39
N THR A 20 2.75 4.48 9.97
CA THR A 20 3.58 5.67 9.85
C THR A 20 4.29 5.69 8.51
N ARG A 21 4.21 6.85 7.84
CA ARG A 21 4.88 7.09 6.58
C ARG A 21 6.25 7.73 6.88
N ASP A 22 7.28 6.91 6.95
CA ASP A 22 8.64 7.45 7.04
C ASP A 22 9.07 8.09 5.71
N ASN A 23 10.19 8.80 5.71
CA ASN A 23 10.78 9.49 4.54
C ASN A 23 11.23 8.55 3.39
N LYS A 24 10.82 7.28 3.38
CA LYS A 24 11.27 6.25 2.43
C LYS A 24 10.19 5.83 1.42
N GLY A 25 8.97 6.33 1.54
CA GLY A 25 7.83 5.86 0.75
C GLY A 25 7.20 4.61 1.38
N VAL A 26 5.97 4.29 0.98
CA VAL A 26 5.20 3.15 1.49
C VAL A 26 4.51 2.45 0.33
N ALA A 27 4.47 1.12 0.35
CA ALA A 27 3.75 0.32 -0.62
C ALA A 27 2.77 -0.62 0.09
N PHE A 28 1.53 -0.65 -0.38
CA PHE A 28 0.51 -1.60 0.01
C PHE A 28 0.34 -2.62 -1.09
N LEU A 29 0.24 -3.90 -0.73
CA LEU A 29 -0.05 -5.01 -1.64
C LEU A 29 -1.34 -5.67 -1.19
N PHE A 30 -2.25 -5.87 -2.13
CA PHE A 30 -3.57 -6.44 -1.88
C PHE A 30 -3.69 -7.75 -2.67
N SER A 31 -3.88 -8.85 -1.96
CA SER A 31 -4.34 -10.11 -2.55
C SER A 31 -5.83 -10.03 -2.85
N LEU A 32 -6.31 -10.95 -3.69
CA LEU A 32 -7.73 -11.10 -4.06
C LEU A 32 -8.66 -11.12 -2.84
N GLU A 33 -8.23 -11.70 -1.72
CA GLU A 33 -9.03 -11.82 -0.48
C GLU A 33 -9.10 -10.52 0.34
N ASN A 34 -8.24 -9.55 0.01
CA ASN A 34 -8.03 -8.32 0.78
C ASN A 34 -8.28 -7.06 -0.05
N GLU A 35 -8.85 -7.18 -1.25
CA GLU A 35 -9.11 -6.05 -2.15
C GLU A 35 -10.06 -5.02 -1.55
N GLN A 36 -10.98 -5.43 -0.68
CA GLN A 36 -11.88 -4.53 0.05
C GLN A 36 -11.13 -3.44 0.84
N TYR A 37 -9.88 -3.69 1.22
CA TYR A 37 -9.06 -2.72 1.94
C TYR A 37 -8.42 -1.66 1.03
N GLN A 38 -8.43 -1.84 -0.30
CA GLN A 38 -7.93 -0.83 -1.24
C GLN A 38 -8.67 0.50 -1.04
N LYS A 39 -10.00 0.46 -0.98
CA LYS A 39 -10.82 1.66 -0.79
C LYS A 39 -10.42 2.40 0.49
N ARG A 40 -10.24 1.66 1.59
CA ARG A 40 -9.85 2.24 2.87
C ARG A 40 -8.45 2.83 2.84
N THR A 41 -7.51 2.17 2.16
CA THR A 41 -6.17 2.71 1.94
C THR A 41 -6.25 4.02 1.15
N LEU A 42 -7.10 4.13 0.13
CA LEU A 42 -7.25 5.38 -0.62
C LEU A 42 -7.85 6.53 0.19
N GLU A 43 -8.76 6.22 1.10
CA GLU A 43 -9.37 7.22 1.97
C GLU A 43 -8.36 7.80 2.97
N LEU A 44 -7.46 6.96 3.49
CA LEU A 44 -6.44 7.34 4.47
C LEU A 44 -5.18 7.93 3.79
N PHE A 45 -4.78 7.38 2.65
CA PHE A 45 -3.51 7.69 1.99
C PHE A 45 -3.78 8.38 0.66
N THR A 46 -3.54 9.68 0.61
CA THR A 46 -3.71 10.50 -0.59
C THR A 46 -2.41 10.57 -1.40
N GLY A 47 -2.53 10.76 -2.71
CA GLY A 47 -1.40 11.02 -3.60
C GLY A 47 -0.65 9.78 -4.09
N GLY A 48 -0.97 8.58 -3.61
CA GLY A 48 -0.34 7.35 -4.09
C GLY A 48 -0.87 6.90 -5.45
N ASN A 49 -0.10 6.01 -6.08
CA ASN A 49 -0.38 5.46 -7.41
C ASN A 49 -0.89 4.02 -7.32
N HIS A 50 -1.94 3.74 -8.09
CA HIS A 50 -2.43 2.39 -8.30
C HIS A 50 -1.54 1.61 -9.26
N GLY A 51 -1.40 0.32 -8.98
CA GLY A 51 -0.73 -0.60 -9.88
C GLY A 51 -1.26 -2.00 -9.74
N GLU A 52 -0.82 -2.85 -10.65
CA GLU A 52 -1.14 -4.25 -10.69
C GLU A 52 0.15 -5.03 -10.96
N VAL A 53 0.42 -6.03 -10.13
CA VAL A 53 1.52 -6.97 -10.36
C VAL A 53 0.94 -8.21 -11.02
N THR A 54 1.47 -8.55 -12.19
CA THR A 54 1.09 -9.74 -12.95
C THR A 54 2.28 -10.68 -13.13
N ARG A 55 2.03 -11.99 -13.29
CA ARG A 55 3.05 -12.95 -13.75
C ARG A 55 3.33 -12.78 -15.24
N GLN A 56 4.44 -13.36 -15.69
CA GLN A 56 4.61 -13.65 -17.12
C GLN A 56 3.37 -14.36 -17.66
N ARG A 57 2.81 -13.83 -18.76
CA ARG A 57 1.48 -14.15 -19.35
C ARG A 57 0.26 -13.43 -18.77
N GLY A 58 0.44 -12.38 -17.97
CA GLY A 58 -0.64 -11.47 -17.60
C GLY A 58 -1.60 -11.98 -16.53
N LYS A 59 -1.27 -13.08 -15.83
CA LYS A 59 -2.07 -13.54 -14.70
C LYS A 59 -1.87 -12.60 -13.50
N HIS A 60 -2.95 -12.02 -13.00
CA HIS A 60 -2.96 -11.19 -11.79
C HIS A 60 -2.32 -11.91 -10.60
N LEU A 61 -1.51 -11.17 -9.84
CA LEU A 61 -1.01 -11.59 -8.54
C LEU A 61 -1.59 -10.74 -7.41
N PHE A 62 -1.33 -9.43 -7.46
CA PHE A 62 -1.75 -8.49 -6.42
C PHE A 62 -1.98 -7.12 -7.03
N TYR A 63 -2.95 -6.38 -6.49
CA TYR A 63 -3.01 -4.94 -6.68
C TYR A 63 -2.02 -4.24 -5.75
N THR A 64 -1.55 -3.08 -6.16
CA THR A 64 -0.62 -2.26 -5.38
C THR A 64 -1.12 -0.83 -5.24
N TYR A 65 -0.81 -0.22 -4.10
CA TYR A 65 -0.92 1.22 -3.92
C TYR A 65 0.41 1.75 -3.37
N VAL A 66 1.07 2.63 -4.12
CA VAL A 66 2.45 3.06 -3.81
C VAL A 66 2.49 4.57 -3.58
N LEU A 67 3.03 4.96 -2.43
CA LEU A 67 3.35 6.33 -2.06
C LEU A 67 4.86 6.53 -2.19
N THR A 68 5.26 7.44 -3.07
CA THR A 68 6.65 7.89 -3.17
C THR A 68 7.04 8.68 -1.92
N PRO A 69 8.35 8.87 -1.63
CA PRO A 69 8.78 9.60 -0.44
C PRO A 69 8.16 11.01 -0.25
N PRO A 70 7.94 11.82 -1.30
CA PRO A 70 7.21 13.08 -1.16
C PRO A 70 5.72 12.90 -0.78
N GLU A 71 5.04 11.92 -1.37
CA GLU A 71 3.62 11.62 -1.08
C GLU A 71 3.44 11.01 0.31
N ALA A 72 4.42 10.21 0.75
CA ALA A 72 4.48 9.66 2.10
C ALA A 72 4.59 10.76 3.18
N GLN A 73 5.15 11.93 2.86
CA GLN A 73 5.22 13.05 3.80
C GLN A 73 3.93 13.88 3.85
N ALA A 74 2.99 13.66 2.94
CA ALA A 74 1.71 14.35 2.97
C ALA A 74 0.87 13.87 4.17
N PRO A 75 0.16 14.80 4.86
CA PRO A 75 -0.66 14.44 6.00
C PRO A 75 -1.74 13.42 5.62
N GLN A 76 -1.92 12.44 6.50
CA GLN A 76 -3.02 11.47 6.44
C GLN A 76 -4.33 12.19 6.77
N LYS A 77 -5.41 11.79 6.08
CA LYS A 77 -6.74 12.38 6.27
C LYS A 77 -7.46 11.79 7.47
#